data_AF-A0A357IRY8-F1
#
_entry.id   AF-A0A357IRY8-F1
#
_cell.length_a   1.000
_cell.length_b   1.000
_cell.length_c   1.000
_cell.angle_alpha   90.00
_cell.angle_beta   90.00
_cell.angle_gamma   90.00
#
_symmetry.space_group_name_H-M   'P 1'
#
loop_
_entity.id
_entity.type
_entity.pdbx_description
1 polymer ?
#
loop_
_entity_poly.entity_id
_entity_poly.type
_entity_poly.pdbx_seq_one_letter_code
_entity_poly.pdbx_strand_id
1 'polypeptide(L)' 'ALLDYLEANYPNCLQQRFGIEDISCEEKNAVLEKIAAKRGLLENGEPSLEKASYLLIKEFKDGLLGRISLERPKEDAR' A
#
# COMPACT_ATOMS: atom_id res chain seq x y z
N ALA A 1 -10.73 -1.27 1.80
CA ALA A 1 -9.68 -0.22 1.79
C ALA A 1 -8.68 -0.54 0.68
N LEU A 2 -7.97 0.44 0.10
CA LEU A 2 -7.02 0.20 -1.00
C LEU A 2 -5.98 -0.89 -0.65
N LEU A 3 -5.51 -0.90 0.60
CA LEU A 3 -4.57 -1.90 1.10
C LEU A 3 -5.10 -3.33 0.90
N ASP A 4 -6.35 -3.60 1.30
CA ASP A 4 -7.01 -4.91 1.13
C ASP A 4 -7.01 -5.40 -0.32
N TYR A 5 -7.28 -4.48 -1.25
CA TYR A 5 -7.23 -4.78 -2.68
C TYR A 5 -5.81 -5.11 -3.14
N LEU A 6 -4.83 -4.35 -2.69
CA LEU A 6 -3.41 -4.56 -3.02
C LEU A 6 -2.88 -5.85 -2.38
N GLU A 7 -3.28 -6.19 -1.17
CA GLU A 7 -2.91 -7.45 -0.50
C GLU A 7 -3.52 -8.67 -1.21
N ALA A 8 -4.77 -8.57 -1.67
CA ALA A 8 -5.45 -9.67 -2.35
C ALA A 8 -4.98 -9.87 -3.80
N ASN A 9 -4.68 -8.77 -4.52
CA ASN A 9 -4.39 -8.82 -5.96
C ASN A 9 -2.90 -8.66 -6.29
N TYR A 10 -2.16 -7.88 -5.49
CA TYR A 10 -0.77 -7.50 -5.74
C TYR A 10 0.11 -7.54 -4.47
N PRO A 11 0.07 -8.62 -3.65
CA PRO A 11 0.82 -8.66 -2.39
C PRO A 11 2.32 -8.49 -2.65
N ASN A 12 2.83 -9.13 -3.71
CA ASN A 12 4.23 -9.04 -4.11
C ASN A 12 4.72 -7.60 -4.35
N CYS A 13 3.86 -6.71 -4.88
CA CYS A 13 4.22 -5.31 -5.12
C CYS A 13 4.46 -4.58 -3.79
N LEU A 14 3.60 -4.81 -2.80
CA LEU A 14 3.76 -4.25 -1.46
C LEU A 14 5.00 -4.84 -0.78
N GLN A 15 5.21 -6.16 -0.87
CA GLN A 15 6.38 -6.82 -0.29
C GLN A 15 7.68 -6.27 -0.89
N GLN A 16 7.77 -6.11 -2.21
CA GLN A 16 8.97 -5.56 -2.86
C GLN A 16 9.18 -4.08 -2.51
N ARG A 17 8.11 -3.28 -2.48
CA ARG A 17 8.21 -1.83 -2.26
C ARG A 17 8.48 -1.45 -0.81
N PHE A 18 7.83 -2.14 0.12
CA PHE A 18 7.92 -1.89 1.54
C PHE A 18 8.77 -2.93 2.28
N GLY A 19 9.28 -3.97 1.62
CA GLY A 19 10.08 -5.05 2.24
C GLY A 19 9.39 -5.66 3.45
N ILE A 20 8.08 -5.91 3.35
CA ILE A 20 7.27 -6.55 4.39
C ILE A 20 7.03 -7.98 3.92
N GLU A 21 7.50 -8.97 4.65
CA GLU A 21 7.20 -10.39 4.37
C GLU A 21 5.81 -10.73 4.93
N ASP A 22 5.13 -11.70 4.30
CA ASP A 22 3.81 -12.21 4.75
C ASP A 22 2.69 -11.17 4.94
N ILE A 23 2.65 -10.14 4.07
CA ILE A 23 1.63 -9.07 4.16
C ILE A 23 0.19 -9.63 4.20
N SER A 24 -0.10 -10.67 3.42
CA SER A 24 -1.42 -11.30 3.35
C SER A 24 -1.86 -12.02 4.64
N CYS A 25 -0.94 -12.31 5.56
CA CYS A 25 -1.23 -12.92 6.86
C CYS A 25 -1.21 -11.90 8.02
N GLU A 26 -0.78 -10.67 7.77
CA GLU A 26 -0.73 -9.63 8.78
C GLU A 26 -2.03 -8.85 8.88
N GLU A 27 -2.24 -8.27 10.06
CA GLU A 27 -3.34 -7.33 10.24
C GLU A 27 -3.02 -6.02 9.53
N LYS A 28 -4.03 -5.40 8.90
CA LYS A 28 -3.86 -4.14 8.14
C LYS A 28 -3.19 -3.04 8.94
N ASN A 29 -3.52 -2.94 10.23
CA ASN A 29 -2.90 -1.97 11.12
C ASN A 29 -1.40 -2.27 11.29
N ALA A 30 -1.03 -3.52 11.53
CA ALA A 30 0.37 -3.94 11.60
C ALA A 30 1.13 -3.65 10.30
N VAL A 31 0.51 -3.90 9.14
CA VAL A 31 1.11 -3.57 7.83
C VAL A 31 1.35 -2.06 7.70
N LEU A 32 0.36 -1.24 8.04
CA LEU A 32 0.47 0.22 7.99
C LEU A 32 1.48 0.75 9.00
N GLU A 33 1.59 0.17 10.19
CA GLU A 33 2.61 0.49 11.19
C GLU A 33 4.00 0.18 10.66
N LYS A 34 4.19 -0.98 10.01
CA LYS A 34 5.46 -1.32 9.37
C LYS A 34 5.83 -0.35 8.25
N ILE A 35 4.85 0.05 7.43
CA ILE A 35 5.06 1.08 6.40
C ILE A 35 5.43 2.42 7.05
N ALA A 36 4.72 2.82 8.10
CA ALA A 36 4.97 4.05 8.83
C ALA A 36 6.37 4.06 9.45
N ALA A 37 6.74 3.01 10.18
CA ALA A 37 8.05 2.86 10.81
C ALA A 37 9.17 2.87 9.76
N LYS A 38 9.01 2.14 8.66
CA LYS A 38 10.02 2.07 7.59
C LYS A 38 10.24 3.41 6.87
N ARG A 39 9.19 4.22 6.77
CA ARG A 39 9.23 5.54 6.12
C ARG A 39 9.39 6.70 7.09
N GLY A 40 9.48 6.43 8.40
CA GLY A 40 9.57 7.45 9.44
C GLY A 40 8.31 8.31 9.56
N LEU A 41 7.14 7.79 9.20
CA LEU A 41 5.86 8.47 9.33
C LEU A 41 5.37 8.37 10.77
N LEU A 42 5.89 9.25 11.61
CA LEU A 42 5.52 9.32 13.01
C LEU A 42 4.51 10.45 13.26
N GLU A 43 3.69 10.25 14.28
CA GLU A 43 2.80 11.25 14.85
C GLU A 43 2.89 11.14 16.37
N ASN A 44 3.26 12.24 17.02
CA ASN A 44 3.54 12.27 18.46
C ASN A 44 4.58 11.23 18.96
N GLY A 45 5.45 10.73 18.07
CA GLY A 45 6.47 9.73 18.38
C GLY A 45 6.06 8.29 18.07
N GLU A 46 4.83 8.05 17.63
CA GLU A 46 4.32 6.72 17.29
C GLU A 46 4.05 6.58 15.78
N PRO A 47 4.18 5.38 15.19
CA PRO A 47 3.88 5.15 13.78
C PRO A 47 2.41 5.50 13.46
N SER A 48 2.22 6.45 12.55
CA SER A 48 0.88 6.93 12.20
C SER A 48 0.28 6.13 11.05
N LEU A 49 -0.77 5.37 11.38
CA LEU A 49 -1.58 4.59 10.44
C LEU A 49 -2.21 5.47 9.34
N GLU A 50 -2.68 6.68 9.70
CA GLU A 50 -3.28 7.62 8.75
C GLU A 50 -2.26 8.09 7.72
N LYS A 51 -1.08 8.52 8.17
CA LYS A 51 -0.01 8.95 7.26
C LYS A 51 0.47 7.82 6.36
N ALA A 52 0.61 6.60 6.91
CA ALA A 52 0.95 5.43 6.11
C ALA A 52 -0.11 5.13 5.05
N SER A 53 -1.39 5.20 5.41
CA SER A 53 -2.51 4.99 4.48
C SER A 53 -2.50 6.03 3.36
N TYR A 54 -2.29 7.30 3.71
CA TYR A 54 -2.19 8.39 2.74
C TYR A 54 -0.99 8.21 1.81
N LEU A 55 0.18 7.87 2.36
CA LEU A 55 1.39 7.60 1.56
C LEU A 55 1.17 6.42 0.61
N LEU A 56 0.56 5.33 1.09
CA LEU A 56 0.25 4.16 0.27
C LEU A 56 -0.63 4.54 -0.94
N ILE A 57 -1.70 5.30 -0.71
CA ILE A 57 -2.58 5.79 -1.77
C ILE A 57 -1.81 6.71 -2.73
N LYS A 58 -0.90 7.53 -2.22
CA LYS A 58 -0.08 8.41 -3.04
C LYS A 58 0.89 7.63 -3.92
N GLU A 59 1.68 6.70 -3.37
CA GLU A 59 2.60 5.84 -4.13
C GLU A 59 1.84 4.98 -5.16
N PHE A 60 0.61 4.56 -4.84
CA PHE A 60 -0.27 3.88 -5.78
C PHE A 60 -0.66 4.76 -6.96
N LYS A 61 -1.14 5.98 -6.69
CA LYS A 61 -1.50 6.95 -7.73
C LYS A 61 -0.31 7.38 -8.59
N ASP A 62 0.87 7.44 -8.00
CA ASP A 62 2.12 7.81 -8.67
C ASP A 62 2.71 6.64 -9.49
N GLY A 63 2.15 5.43 -9.37
CA GLY A 63 2.65 4.23 -10.06
C GLY A 63 3.95 3.67 -9.48
N LEU A 64 4.33 4.07 -8.26
CA LEU A 64 5.58 3.69 -7.60
C LEU A 64 5.55 2.27 -7.01
N LEU A 65 4.35 1.72 -6.79
CA LEU A 65 4.15 0.34 -6.37
C LEU A 65 4.40 -0.68 -7.51
N GLY A 66 4.78 -0.22 -8.71
CA GLY A 66 5.03 -1.04 -9.89
C GLY A 66 4.01 -0.76 -10.99
N ARG A 67 4.01 -1.59 -12.04
CA ARG A 67 3.00 -1.55 -13.11
C ARG A 67 1.64 -2.06 -12.61
N ILE A 68 1.03 -1.33 -11.69
CA ILE A 68 -0.37 -1.54 -11.33
C ILE A 68 -1.19 -0.73 -12.33
N SER A 69 -1.46 -1.33 -13.48
CA SER A 69 -2.25 -0.68 -14.53
C SER A 69 -3.69 -0.56 -14.05
N LEU A 70 -4.06 0.62 -13.55
CA LEU A 70 -5.46 1.03 -13.39
C LEU A 70 -6.15 1.25 -14.74
N GLU A 71 -5.37 1.47 -15.80
CA GLU A 71 -5.84 1.30 -17.17
C GLU A 71 -5.95 -0.20 -17.49
N ARG A 72 -7.12 -0.77 -17.20
CA ARG A 72 -7.70 -1.62 -18.23
C ARG A 72 -8.09 -0.68 -19.37
N PRO A 73 -7.69 -0.93 -20.63
CA PRO A 73 -8.17 -0.11 -21.73
C PRO A 73 -9.70 -0.12 -21.69
N LYS A 74 -10.30 1.08 -21.54
CA LYS A 74 -11.72 1.41 -21.70
C LYS A 74 -12.68 0.20 -21.86
N GLU A 75 -13.43 -0.13 -20.82
CA GLU A 75 -14.85 -0.48 -21.04
C GLU A 75 -15.63 0.84 -21.21
N ASP A 76 -15.29 1.54 -22.29
CA ASP A 76 -16.16 2.46 -23.01
C ASP A 76 -16.70 1.62 -24.18
N ALA A 77 -17.52 0.63 -23.83
CA ALA A 77 -18.18 -0.22 -24.81
C ALA A 77 -19.68 -0.21 -24.50
N ARG A 78 -20.31 0.85 -25.06
CA ARG A 78 -21.74 1.15 -25.22
C ARG A 78 -22.46 1.91 -24.12
#